data_AF-N9DPC0-F1
#
_entry.id   AF-N9DPC0-F1
#
_cell.length_a   1.000
_cell.length_b   1.000
_cell.length_c   1.000
_cell.angle_alpha   90.00
_cell.angle_beta   90.00
_cell.angle_gamma   90.00
#
_symmetry.space_group_name_H-M   'P 1'
#
loop_
_entity.id
_entity.type
_entity.pdbx_description
1 polymer ?
#
loop_
_entity_poly.entity_id
_entity_poly.type
_entity_poly.pdbx_seq_one_letter_code
_entity_poly.pdbx_strand_id
1 'polypeptide(L)'
;MSAEFYVTFQPEDWYRTHRQLVIQIAQQLQSYQFLQSNIVYLKATTVTGNAWEYDVRLIFEESQILLEISAINDQLRQEIKAFLALFGQYVQVDVIDDDGEQTKW
;
A
#
# COMPACT_ATOMS: atom_id res chain seq x y z
N MET A 1 -17.43 -2.47 -4.61
CA MET A 1 -16.30 -3.34 -4.99
C MET A 1 -15.05 -2.51 -4.78
N SER A 2 -14.07 -3.05 -4.07
CA SER A 2 -12.70 -2.51 -3.99
C SER A 2 -11.87 -3.09 -5.14
N ALA A 3 -10.82 -2.38 -5.54
CA ALA A 3 -9.77 -2.92 -6.39
C ALA A 3 -8.64 -3.45 -5.51
N GLU A 4 -8.05 -4.59 -5.88
CA GLU A 4 -7.00 -5.27 -5.12
C GLU A 4 -5.73 -5.37 -5.98
N PHE A 5 -4.58 -5.08 -5.36
CA PHE A 5 -3.27 -5.19 -5.99
C PHE A 5 -2.29 -5.87 -5.05
N TYR A 6 -1.43 -6.71 -5.60
CA TYR A 6 -0.35 -7.38 -4.89
C TYR A 6 0.97 -6.64 -5.13
N VAL A 7 1.54 -6.08 -4.07
CA VAL A 7 2.87 -5.49 -4.08
C VAL A 7 3.87 -6.55 -3.63
N THR A 8 4.74 -6.94 -4.56
CA THR A 8 5.77 -7.96 -4.34
C THR A 8 7.16 -7.35 -4.41
N PHE A 9 8.12 -8.02 -3.77
CA PHE A 9 9.50 -7.55 -3.64
C PHE A 9 10.45 -8.62 -4.13
N GLN A 10 11.47 -8.26 -4.92
CA GLN A 10 12.47 -9.19 -5.44
C GLN A 10 13.90 -8.77 -5.05
N PRO A 11 14.63 -9.60 -4.26
CA PRO A 11 14.22 -10.92 -3.74
C PRO A 11 13.19 -10.84 -2.60
N GLU A 12 12.32 -11.85 -2.49
CA GLU A 12 11.23 -11.91 -1.49
C GLU A 12 11.74 -11.81 -0.04
N ASP A 13 12.90 -12.41 0.24
CA ASP A 13 13.54 -12.36 1.56
C ASP A 13 13.85 -10.94 2.06
N TRP A 14 14.01 -9.99 1.12
CA TRP A 14 14.20 -8.59 1.49
C TRP A 14 12.97 -8.07 2.24
N TYR A 15 11.77 -8.32 1.72
CA TYR A 15 10.54 -7.89 2.38
C TYR A 15 10.36 -8.59 3.72
N ARG A 16 10.55 -9.91 3.78
CA ARG A 16 10.44 -10.68 5.03
C ARG A 16 11.34 -10.10 6.14
N THR A 17 12.57 -9.72 5.78
CA THR A 17 13.54 -9.12 6.71
C THR A 17 13.18 -7.70 7.13
N HIS A 18 12.61 -6.90 6.22
CA HIS A 18 12.35 -5.47 6.42
C HIS A 18 10.87 -5.14 6.69
N ARG A 19 9.98 -6.13 6.77
CA ARG A 19 8.53 -5.94 6.87
C ARG A 19 8.11 -4.97 7.96
N GLN A 20 8.73 -5.05 9.15
CA GLN A 20 8.45 -4.13 10.25
C GLN A 20 8.83 -2.68 9.92
N LEU A 21 9.97 -2.46 9.25
CA LEU A 21 10.38 -1.14 8.77
C LEU A 21 9.40 -0.60 7.72
N VAL A 22 8.98 -1.44 6.78
CA VAL A 22 7.99 -1.06 5.75
C VAL A 22 6.66 -0.63 6.40
N ILE A 23 6.18 -1.37 7.41
CA ILE A 23 5.00 -1.03 8.20
C ILE A 23 5.18 0.30 8.94
N GLN A 24 6.36 0.55 9.52
CA GLN A 24 6.66 1.81 10.20
C GLN A 24 6.65 3.00 9.23
N ILE A 25 7.20 2.84 8.03
CA ILE A 25 7.17 3.88 6.99
C ILE A 25 5.73 4.13 6.52
N ALA A 26 4.91 3.09 6.37
CA ALA A 26 3.50 3.23 6.01
C ALA A 26 2.67 4.00 7.06
N GLN A 27 3.06 3.92 8.34
CA GLN A 27 2.44 4.73 9.41
C GLN A 27 2.83 6.21 9.38
N GLN A 28 3.84 6.59 8.60
CA GLN A 28 4.29 7.97 8.44
C GLN A 28 3.61 8.68 7.25
N LEU A 29 2.77 7.97 6.49
CA LEU A 29 1.99 8.55 5.41
C LEU A 29 1.05 9.63 5.96
N GLN A 30 0.88 10.71 5.23
CA GLN A 30 -0.04 11.79 5.54
C GLN A 30 -1.50 11.29 5.63
N SER A 31 -1.86 10.29 4.83
CA SER A 31 -3.21 9.68 4.88
C SER A 31 -3.39 8.67 6.02
N TYR A 32 -2.34 8.36 6.79
CA TYR A 32 -2.41 7.39 7.87
C TYR A 32 -3.50 7.73 8.90
N GLN A 33 -4.34 6.75 9.21
CA GLN A 33 -5.34 6.85 10.27
C GLN A 33 -4.94 6.02 11.49
N PHE A 34 -4.78 4.71 11.31
CA PHE A 34 -4.40 3.80 12.37
C PHE A 34 -3.86 2.48 11.81
N LEU A 35 -3.14 1.74 12.67
CA LEU A 35 -2.70 0.37 12.46
C LEU A 35 -3.59 -0.56 13.29
N GLN A 36 -4.12 -1.61 12.67
CA GLN A 36 -4.78 -2.71 13.37
C GLN A 36 -4.20 -4.03 12.89
N SER A 37 -3.59 -4.78 13.81
CA SER A 37 -2.84 -6.00 13.49
C SER A 37 -1.71 -5.71 12.48
N ASN A 38 -1.84 -6.19 11.24
CA ASN A 38 -0.91 -5.99 10.13
C ASN A 38 -1.55 -5.15 9.01
N ILE A 39 -2.57 -4.35 9.33
CA ILE A 39 -3.31 -3.56 8.35
C ILE A 39 -3.17 -2.08 8.69
N VAL A 40 -2.60 -1.31 7.76
CA VAL A 40 -2.58 0.15 7.83
C VAL A 40 -3.78 0.69 7.07
N TYR A 41 -4.58 1.50 7.76
CA TYR A 41 -5.75 2.17 7.20
C TYR A 41 -5.38 3.59 6.79
N LEU A 42 -5.67 3.92 5.52
CA LEU A 42 -5.39 5.21 4.90
C LEU A 42 -6.69 5.90 4.51
N LYS A 43 -6.76 7.21 4.73
CA LYS A 43 -7.87 8.06 4.31
C LYS A 43 -7.34 9.36 3.72
N ALA A 44 -7.88 9.74 2.57
CA ALA A 44 -7.57 11.00 1.92
C ALA A 44 -7.85 12.16 2.87
N THR A 45 -6.95 13.15 2.90
CA THR A 45 -7.15 14.33 3.74
C THR A 45 -8.14 15.31 3.11
N THR A 46 -8.33 15.25 1.79
CA THR A 46 -9.43 15.92 1.10
C THR A 46 -10.68 15.05 1.19
N VAL A 47 -11.82 15.66 1.53
CA VAL A 47 -13.11 14.98 1.70
C VAL A 47 -13.43 14.14 0.46
N THR A 48 -13.31 12.82 0.59
CA THR A 48 -13.92 11.85 -0.32
C THR A 48 -15.36 11.68 0.13
N GLY A 49 -16.33 11.78 -0.79
CA GLY A 49 -17.75 11.60 -0.47
C GLY A 49 -18.15 10.15 -0.15
N ASN A 50 -17.20 9.29 0.21
CA ASN A 50 -17.48 7.90 0.53
C ASN A 50 -17.94 7.77 1.99
N ALA A 51 -18.75 6.76 2.27
CA ALA A 51 -19.27 6.50 3.61
C ALA A 51 -18.31 5.66 4.47
N TRP A 52 -17.13 5.33 3.96
CA TRP A 52 -16.25 4.34 4.57
C TRP A 52 -15.28 5.05 5.52
N GLU A 53 -14.87 4.35 6.58
CA GLU A 53 -13.91 4.90 7.54
C GLU A 53 -12.48 4.97 6.98
N TYR A 54 -12.26 4.42 5.77
CA TYR A 54 -11.00 4.39 5.05
C TYR A 54 -11.23 4.49 3.54
N ASP A 55 -10.19 4.89 2.82
CA ASP A 55 -10.16 4.91 1.35
C ASP A 55 -9.27 3.79 0.80
N VAL A 56 -8.17 3.49 1.49
CA VAL A 56 -7.19 2.47 1.12
C VAL A 56 -6.74 1.67 2.34
N ARG A 57 -6.47 0.38 2.15
CA ARG A 57 -5.81 -0.49 3.15
C ARG A 57 -4.53 -1.07 2.58
N LEU A 58 -3.48 -1.07 3.40
CA LEU A 58 -2.25 -1.81 3.15
C LEU A 58 -2.21 -2.99 4.12
N ILE A 59 -2.38 -4.20 3.62
CA ILE A 59 -2.41 -5.43 4.39
C ILE A 59 -1.03 -6.11 4.23
N PHE A 60 -0.24 -6.10 5.31
CA PHE A 60 1.14 -6.58 5.29
C PHE A 60 1.20 -8.08 5.61
N GLU A 61 1.14 -8.90 4.57
CA GLU A 61 1.24 -10.36 4.62
C GLU A 61 2.68 -10.81 4.87
N GLU A 62 2.95 -12.11 4.88
CA GLU A 62 4.30 -12.61 5.16
C GLU A 62 5.30 -12.32 4.04
N SER A 63 4.85 -12.37 2.78
CA SER A 63 5.71 -12.27 1.59
C SER A 63 5.41 -11.06 0.69
N GLN A 64 4.33 -10.33 0.95
CA GLN A 64 3.83 -9.28 0.08
C GLN A 64 2.95 -8.27 0.83
N ILE A 65 2.54 -7.20 0.15
CA ILE A 65 1.51 -6.29 0.64
C ILE A 65 0.30 -6.39 -0.28
N LEU A 66 -0.87 -6.68 0.29
CA LEU A 66 -2.13 -6.51 -0.42
C LEU A 66 -2.59 -5.06 -0.26
N LEU A 67 -2.64 -4.35 -1.37
CA LEU A 67 -3.14 -2.99 -1.50
C LEU A 67 -4.62 -3.07 -1.92
N GLU A 68 -5.52 -2.73 -1.00
CA GLU A 68 -6.95 -2.66 -1.29
C GLU A 68 -7.40 -1.19 -1.41
N ILE A 69 -8.07 -0.87 -2.51
CA ILE A 69 -8.53 0.48 -2.84
C ILE A 69 -10.05 0.50 -2.90
N SER A 70 -10.66 1.23 -1.97
CA SER A 70 -12.10 1.42 -1.88
C SER A 70 -12.56 2.72 -2.54
N ALA A 71 -11.75 3.77 -2.38
CA ALA A 71 -11.82 5.00 -3.12
C ALA A 71 -10.40 5.55 -3.27
N ILE A 72 -10.13 6.27 -4.35
CA ILE A 72 -8.82 6.89 -4.55
C ILE A 72 -8.94 8.25 -5.21
N ASN A 73 -8.20 9.21 -4.66
CA ASN A 73 -7.98 10.52 -5.26
C ASN A 73 -6.50 10.65 -5.68
N ASP A 74 -6.16 11.78 -6.32
CA ASP A 74 -4.79 12.02 -6.78
C ASP A 74 -3.78 12.08 -5.63
N GLN A 75 -4.19 12.57 -4.46
CA GLN A 75 -3.34 12.61 -3.26
C GLN A 75 -2.90 11.20 -2.85
N LEU A 76 -3.86 10.30 -2.57
CA LEU A 76 -3.56 8.92 -2.16
C LEU A 76 -2.77 8.18 -3.24
N ARG A 77 -3.12 8.39 -4.51
CA ARG A 77 -2.38 7.81 -5.62
C ARG A 77 -0.91 8.24 -5.61
N GLN A 78 -0.63 9.53 -5.48
CA GLN A 78 0.75 10.04 -5.44
C GLN A 78 1.50 9.57 -4.19
N GLU A 79 0.83 9.55 -3.06
CA GLU A 79 1.42 9.11 -1.79
C GLU A 79 1.78 7.62 -1.81
N ILE A 80 0.89 6.75 -2.30
CA ILE A 80 1.17 5.31 -2.46
C ILE A 80 2.32 5.10 -3.45
N LYS A 81 2.33 5.82 -4.58
CA LYS A 81 3.44 5.78 -5.54
C LYS A 81 4.77 6.17 -4.89
N ALA A 82 4.77 7.26 -4.12
CA ALA A 82 5.96 7.72 -3.40
C ALA A 82 6.42 6.69 -2.37
N PHE A 83 5.48 6.12 -1.61
CA PHE A 83 5.75 5.05 -0.64
C PHE A 83 6.42 3.84 -1.30
N LEU A 84 5.88 3.33 -2.40
CA LEU A 84 6.46 2.19 -3.13
C LEU A 84 7.82 2.53 -3.74
N ALA A 85 7.96 3.73 -4.30
CA ALA A 85 9.20 4.21 -4.91
C ALA A 85 10.36 4.34 -3.91
N LEU A 86 10.09 4.55 -2.61
CA LEU A 86 11.13 4.54 -1.57
C LEU A 86 11.87 3.20 -1.52
N PHE A 87 11.15 2.08 -1.67
CA PHE A 87 11.75 0.75 -1.64
C PHE A 87 12.38 0.38 -2.99
N GLY A 88 11.84 0.90 -4.09
CA GLY A 88 12.40 0.75 -5.44
C GLY A 88 13.87 1.19 -5.59
N GLN A 89 14.41 1.92 -4.63
CA GLN A 89 15.83 2.30 -4.57
C GLN A 89 16.76 1.17 -4.08
N TYR A 90 16.20 0.16 -3.40
CA TYR A 90 16.95 -0.90 -2.71
C TYR A 90 16.60 -2.30 -3.20
N VAL A 91 15.38 -2.48 -3.69
CA VAL A 91 14.81 -3.77 -4.08
C VAL A 91 13.87 -3.55 -5.26
N GLN A 92 13.73 -4.55 -6.14
CA GLN A 92 12.70 -4.48 -7.16
C GLN A 92 11.32 -4.61 -6.49
N VAL A 93 10.40 -3.71 -6.86
CA VAL A 93 9.02 -3.67 -6.36
C VAL A 93 8.10 -3.79 -7.56
N ASP A 94 7.26 -4.81 -7.58
CA ASP A 94 6.28 -5.05 -8.63
C ASP A 94 4.87 -4.92 -8.06
N VAL A 95 3.97 -4.25 -8.79
CA VAL A 95 2.54 -4.12 -8.44
C VAL A 95 1.73 -4.89 -9.45
N ILE A 96 1.06 -5.94 -8.99
CA ILE A 96 0.32 -6.90 -9.82
C ILE A 96 -1.17 -6.72 -9.50
N ASP A 97 -2.04 -6.67 -10.51
CA ASP A 97 -3.50 -6.63 -10.28
C ASP A 97 -4.08 -8.00 -9.95
N ASP A 98 -5.40 -8.07 -9.77
CA ASP A 98 -6.14 -9.28 -9.42
C ASP A 98 -6.14 -10.35 -10.53
N ASP A 99 -5.91 -9.94 -11.78
CA ASP A 99 -5.74 -10.83 -12.93
C ASP A 99 -4.30 -11.36 -13.08
N GLY A 100 -3.37 -10.89 -12.25
CA GLY A 100 -1.97 -11.31 -12.28
C GLY A 100 -1.10 -10.51 -13.27
N GLU A 101 -1.62 -9.40 -13.82
CA GLU A 101 -0.89 -8.54 -14.74
C GLU A 101 -0.08 -7.48 -13.98
N GLN A 102 1.16 -7.27 -14.42
CA GLN A 102 2.00 -6.21 -13.85
C GLN A 102 1.48 -4.84 -14.31
N THR A 103 1.25 -3.98 -13.33
CA THR A 103 0.72 -2.64 -13.53
C THR A 103 1.81 -1.57 -13.56
N LYS A 104 1.51 -0.41 -14.15
CA LYS A 104 2.41 0.78 -14.17
C LYS A 104 2.18 1.72 -13.00
N TRP A 105 1.76 1.18 -11.86
CA TRP A 105 1.57 1.97 -10.65
C TRP A 105 2.85 2.72 -10.29
#